data_AF-A0A5M8EK94-F1
#
_entry.id   AF-A0A5M8EK94-F1
#
_cell.length_a   1.000
_cell.length_b   1.000
_cell.length_c   1.000
_cell.angle_alpha   90.00
_cell.angle_beta   90.00
_cell.angle_gamma   90.00
#
_symmetry.space_group_name_H-M   'P 1'
#
loop_
_entity.id
_entity.type
_entity.pdbx_description
1 polymer ?
#
loop_
_entity_poly.entity_id
_entity_poly.type
_entity_poly.pdbx_seq_one_letter_code
_entity_poly.pdbx_strand_id
1 'polypeptide(L)'
;LDEIGDLPMAIQVKLLRVLQEREVVRLGSRKSIPIDVRVLAATNVQLEKAINAGHFREDLYYRLDVVSLELSPLRERPGDILPLTRHFIEAYSQRLGYGPITISREAEHKLKSYSWPGNIRELENVIHHTLLICRNGVIERDDLRLSNMRIERQDDSQHNTDNSAEALLERAFQKLFEEQAGALHEKVEDALLRAAYRFSHYNQVHTANLLGLSRNVTRTRLIKIGELAVNKRRPGENVQGERMLHLSI
;
A
#
# COMPACT_ATOMS: atom_id res chain seq x y z
N LEU A 1 0.92 20.38 -17.10
CA LEU A 1 1.62 19.09 -16.97
C LEU A 1 1.15 18.49 -15.66
N ASP A 2 0.53 17.32 -15.70
CA ASP A 2 0.07 16.64 -14.48
C ASP A 2 1.05 15.52 -14.13
N GLU A 3 1.14 15.18 -12.84
CA GLU A 3 1.98 14.08 -12.32
C GLU A 3 3.46 14.19 -12.76
N ILE A 4 4.05 15.39 -12.68
CA ILE A 4 5.41 15.63 -13.18
C ILE A 4 6.48 14.80 -12.44
N GLY A 5 6.22 14.42 -11.19
CA GLY A 5 7.10 13.59 -10.37
C GLY A 5 7.31 12.18 -10.91
N ASP A 6 6.37 11.65 -11.69
CA ASP A 6 6.42 10.29 -12.24
C ASP A 6 7.07 10.24 -13.63
N LEU A 7 7.56 11.38 -14.15
CA LEU A 7 8.21 11.42 -15.45
C LEU A 7 9.52 10.60 -15.46
N PRO A 8 9.73 9.72 -16.46
CA PRO A 8 11.02 9.06 -16.63
C PRO A 8 12.16 10.05 -16.82
N MET A 9 13.35 9.73 -16.30
CA MET A 9 14.54 10.60 -16.36
C MET A 9 14.87 11.11 -17.77
N ALA A 10 14.70 10.26 -18.80
CA ALA A 10 14.93 10.66 -20.19
C ALA A 10 13.97 11.76 -20.68
N ILE A 11 12.74 11.78 -20.17
CA ILE A 11 11.74 12.81 -20.48
C ILE A 11 12.03 14.09 -19.69
N GLN A 12 12.49 13.99 -18.43
CA GLN A 12 12.90 15.13 -17.63
C GLN A 12 13.99 15.97 -18.34
N VAL A 13 14.98 15.31 -18.96
CA VAL A 13 16.04 16.00 -19.75
C VAL A 13 15.45 16.74 -20.95
N LYS A 14 14.50 16.14 -21.66
CA LYS A 14 13.85 16.79 -22.81
C LYS A 14 13.03 17.99 -22.36
N LEU A 15 12.27 17.85 -21.27
CA LEU A 15 11.48 18.95 -20.73
C LEU A 15 12.37 20.10 -20.28
N LEU A 16 13.50 19.82 -19.62
CA LEU A 16 14.48 20.84 -19.24
C LEU A 16 14.96 21.64 -20.46
N ARG A 17 15.30 20.97 -21.56
CA ARG A 17 15.69 21.65 -22.82
C ARG A 17 14.59 22.54 -23.35
N VAL A 18 13.34 22.05 -23.37
CA VAL A 18 12.19 22.85 -23.80
C VAL A 18 12.01 24.11 -22.94
N LEU A 19 12.19 23.99 -21.61
CA LEU A 19 12.08 25.13 -20.69
C LEU A 19 13.27 26.12 -20.79
N GLN A 20 14.44 25.65 -21.19
CA GLN A 20 15.65 26.45 -21.35
C GLN A 20 15.70 27.16 -22.72
N GLU A 21 15.57 26.38 -23.79
CA GLU A 21 15.72 26.84 -25.18
C GLU A 21 14.44 27.48 -25.72
N ARG A 22 13.27 27.19 -25.11
CA ARG A 22 11.95 27.59 -25.63
C ARG A 22 11.70 27.09 -27.05
N GLU A 23 12.22 25.91 -27.36
CA GLU A 23 12.05 25.25 -28.64
C GLU A 23 11.61 23.80 -28.45
N VAL A 24 10.89 23.27 -29.44
CA VAL A 24 10.50 21.86 -29.51
C VAL A 24 10.90 21.25 -30.84
N VAL A 25 11.21 19.96 -30.83
CA VAL A 25 11.50 19.18 -32.03
C VAL A 25 10.45 18.08 -32.18
N ARG A 26 9.80 18.01 -33.34
CA ARG A 26 8.85 16.94 -33.65
C ARG A 26 9.55 15.59 -33.75
N LEU A 27 8.86 14.52 -33.36
CA LEU A 27 9.39 13.16 -33.54
C LEU A 27 9.76 12.92 -35.01
N GLY A 28 10.97 12.42 -35.24
CA GLY A 28 11.52 12.18 -36.59
C GLY A 28 12.01 13.43 -37.34
N SER A 29 11.80 14.63 -36.80
CA SER A 29 12.36 15.86 -37.34
C SER A 29 13.66 16.24 -36.63
N ARG A 30 14.49 17.05 -37.30
CA ARG A 30 15.64 17.74 -36.70
C ARG A 30 15.43 19.25 -36.60
N LYS A 31 14.29 19.74 -37.09
CA LYS A 31 13.98 21.16 -37.13
C LYS A 31 13.38 21.57 -35.79
N SER A 32 14.08 22.44 -35.07
CA SER A 32 13.54 23.14 -33.91
C SER A 32 12.43 24.10 -34.31
N ILE A 33 11.44 24.23 -33.44
CA ILE A 33 10.30 25.12 -33.59
C ILE A 33 10.23 25.95 -32.31
N PRO A 34 10.39 27.29 -32.37
CA PRO A 34 10.26 28.14 -31.21
C PRO A 34 8.83 28.12 -30.68
N ILE A 35 8.70 28.18 -29.36
CA ILE A 35 7.43 28.20 -28.65
C ILE A 35 7.43 29.29 -27.58
N ASP A 36 6.26 29.88 -27.33
CA ASP A 36 6.02 30.75 -26.19
C ASP A 36 4.87 30.18 -25.39
N VAL A 37 5.19 29.62 -24.22
CA VAL A 37 4.24 28.88 -23.39
C VAL A 37 4.41 29.25 -21.93
N ARG A 38 3.27 29.32 -21.24
CA ARG A 38 3.24 29.35 -19.77
C ARG A 38 3.10 27.92 -19.27
N VAL A 39 4.07 27.48 -18.47
CA VAL A 39 4.07 26.12 -17.92
C VAL A 39 3.42 26.12 -16.55
N LEU A 40 2.39 25.30 -16.38
CA LEU A 40 1.81 24.94 -15.10
C LEU A 40 2.02 23.44 -14.90
N ALA A 41 2.62 23.06 -13.76
CA ALA A 41 2.88 21.69 -13.40
C ALA A 41 2.18 21.33 -12.08
N ALA A 42 1.76 20.08 -11.94
CA ALA A 42 1.21 19.52 -10.72
C ALA A 42 1.89 18.17 -10.41
N THR A 43 1.97 17.83 -9.12
CA THR A 43 2.52 16.57 -8.64
C THR A 43 1.92 16.25 -7.27
N ASN A 44 1.76 14.96 -6.98
CA ASN A 44 1.45 14.42 -5.66
C ASN A 44 2.70 13.89 -4.94
N VAL A 45 3.85 13.84 -5.62
CA VAL A 45 5.15 13.41 -5.06
C VAL A 45 5.89 14.60 -4.47
N GLN A 46 6.49 14.42 -3.29
CA GLN A 46 7.43 15.37 -2.70
C GLN A 46 8.73 15.37 -3.52
N LEU A 47 8.89 16.37 -4.39
CA LEU A 47 10.00 16.42 -5.36
C LEU A 47 11.37 16.43 -4.70
N GLU A 48 11.52 17.06 -3.54
CA GLU A 48 12.77 17.05 -2.75
C GLU A 48 13.22 15.63 -2.38
N LYS A 49 12.27 14.78 -1.93
CA LYS A 49 12.54 13.36 -1.65
C LYS A 49 12.88 12.60 -2.94
N ALA A 50 12.18 12.89 -4.03
CA ALA A 50 12.44 12.28 -5.33
C ALA A 50 13.83 12.64 -5.90
N ILE A 51 14.32 13.86 -5.64
CA ILE A 51 15.68 14.30 -5.97
C ILE A 51 16.70 13.48 -5.17
N ASN A 52 16.52 13.37 -3.85
CA ASN A 52 17.41 12.60 -2.99
C ASN A 52 17.47 11.11 -3.35
N ALA A 53 16.36 10.55 -3.84
CA ALA A 53 16.29 9.18 -4.34
C ALA A 53 16.83 9.01 -5.78
N GLY A 54 17.23 10.08 -6.46
CA GLY A 54 17.72 10.04 -7.85
C GLY A 54 16.63 9.80 -8.90
N HIS A 55 15.36 9.95 -8.52
CA HIS A 55 14.20 9.79 -9.41
C HIS A 55 13.77 11.10 -10.08
N PHE A 56 14.24 12.24 -9.58
CA PHE A 56 13.95 13.54 -10.15
C PHE A 56 15.21 14.40 -10.25
N ARG A 57 15.35 15.16 -11.33
CA ARG A 57 16.51 16.02 -11.52
C ARG A 57 16.36 17.35 -10.78
N GLU A 58 17.40 17.71 -10.04
CA GLU A 58 17.50 18.98 -9.32
C GLU A 58 17.42 20.21 -10.25
N ASP A 59 18.06 20.14 -11.44
CA ASP A 59 18.03 21.25 -12.40
C ASP A 59 16.63 21.53 -12.99
N LEU A 60 15.82 20.49 -13.18
CA LEU A 60 14.43 20.62 -13.59
C LEU A 60 13.57 21.17 -12.45
N TYR A 61 13.82 20.75 -11.21
CA TYR A 61 13.11 21.23 -10.03
C TYR A 61 13.18 22.76 -9.91
N TYR A 62 14.39 23.32 -9.89
CA TYR A 62 14.57 24.78 -9.77
C TYR A 62 14.03 25.58 -10.97
N ARG A 63 13.85 24.94 -12.13
CA ARG A 63 13.24 25.60 -13.31
C ARG A 63 11.72 25.62 -13.25
N LEU A 64 11.11 24.67 -12.53
CA LEU A 64 9.67 24.58 -12.33
C LEU A 64 9.21 25.33 -11.07
N ASP A 65 10.00 25.27 -10.00
CA ASP A 65 9.69 25.83 -8.68
C ASP A 65 9.97 27.34 -8.60
N VAL A 66 9.24 28.11 -9.42
CA VAL A 66 9.29 29.58 -9.40
C VAL A 66 8.19 30.13 -8.48
N VAL A 67 6.99 29.55 -8.57
CA VAL A 67 5.84 29.84 -7.71
C VAL A 67 5.16 28.52 -7.41
N SER A 68 5.20 28.10 -6.15
CA SER A 68 4.52 26.89 -5.68
C SER A 68 3.20 27.24 -5.01
N LEU A 69 2.19 26.43 -5.27
CA LEU A 69 0.88 26.50 -4.61
C LEU A 69 0.57 25.12 -4.04
N GLU A 70 0.55 25.04 -2.72
CA GLU A 70 0.18 23.83 -2.00
C GLU A 70 -1.35 23.70 -1.96
N LEU A 71 -1.86 22.55 -2.42
CA LEU A 71 -3.29 22.25 -2.38
C LEU A 71 -3.62 21.41 -1.16
N SER A 72 -4.19 22.06 -0.13
CA SER A 72 -4.64 21.35 1.07
C SER A 72 -5.68 20.27 0.74
N PRO A 73 -5.60 19.07 1.31
CA PRO A 73 -6.61 18.04 1.16
C PRO A 73 -7.97 18.48 1.73
N LEU A 74 -9.05 17.85 1.29
CA LEU A 74 -10.43 18.19 1.69
C LEU A 74 -10.64 18.20 3.22
N ARG A 75 -9.96 17.30 3.94
CA ARG A 75 -10.01 17.21 5.42
C ARG A 75 -9.57 18.47 6.15
N GLU A 76 -8.69 19.28 5.56
CA GLU A 76 -8.20 20.55 6.13
C GLU A 76 -9.13 21.73 5.81
N ARG A 77 -10.13 21.52 4.95
CA ARG A 77 -11.09 22.52 4.50
C ARG A 77 -12.54 22.04 4.64
N PRO A 78 -13.00 21.74 5.87
CA PRO A 78 -14.34 21.17 6.09
C PRO A 78 -15.50 22.07 5.63
N GLY A 79 -15.26 23.39 5.52
CA GLY A 79 -16.22 24.35 4.97
C GLY A 79 -16.62 24.08 3.52
N ASP A 80 -15.74 23.42 2.74
CA ASP A 80 -15.96 23.15 1.32
C ASP A 80 -16.79 21.88 1.07
N ILE A 81 -16.95 21.00 2.07
CA ILE A 81 -17.60 19.69 1.90
C ILE A 81 -19.05 19.85 1.42
N LEU A 82 -19.86 20.68 2.08
CA LEU A 82 -21.28 20.85 1.70
C LEU A 82 -21.47 21.60 0.37
N PRO A 83 -20.76 22.73 0.11
CA PRO A 83 -20.81 23.38 -1.21
C PRO A 83 -20.43 22.43 -2.35
N LEU A 84 -19.34 21.67 -2.20
CA LEU A 84 -18.91 20.68 -3.20
C LEU A 84 -19.94 19.55 -3.36
N THR A 85 -20.50 19.07 -2.25
CA THR A 85 -21.58 18.07 -2.29
C THR A 85 -22.76 18.55 -3.14
N ARG A 86 -23.24 19.76 -2.88
CA ARG A 86 -24.37 20.36 -3.62
C ARG A 86 -24.04 20.52 -5.10
N HIS A 87 -22.82 20.98 -5.40
CA HIS A 87 -22.33 21.09 -6.77
C HIS A 87 -22.35 19.75 -7.51
N PHE A 88 -21.84 18.67 -6.90
CA PHE A 88 -21.86 17.35 -7.52
C PHE A 88 -23.28 16.80 -7.66
N ILE A 89 -24.17 17.01 -6.68
CA ILE A 89 -25.58 16.62 -6.79
C ILE A 89 -26.22 17.28 -8.01
N GLU A 90 -26.03 18.59 -8.18
CA GLU A 90 -26.57 19.33 -9.32
C GLU A 90 -25.98 18.83 -10.65
N ALA A 91 -24.66 18.69 -10.74
CA ALA A 91 -23.97 18.24 -11.95
C ALA A 91 -24.39 16.84 -12.39
N TYR A 92 -24.57 15.90 -11.46
CA TYR A 92 -24.92 14.51 -11.78
C TYR A 92 -26.43 14.29 -11.93
N SER A 93 -27.28 14.98 -11.15
CA SER A 93 -28.74 14.89 -11.31
C SER A 93 -29.19 15.33 -12.70
N GLN A 94 -28.63 16.42 -13.22
CA GLN A 94 -28.88 16.90 -14.59
C GLN A 94 -28.48 15.85 -15.64
N ARG A 95 -27.33 15.20 -15.47
CA ARG A 95 -26.83 14.18 -16.41
C ARG A 95 -27.64 12.88 -16.39
N LEU A 96 -28.18 12.51 -15.22
CA LEU A 96 -28.99 11.30 -15.05
C LEU A 96 -30.48 11.52 -15.35
N GLY A 97 -30.90 12.77 -15.58
CA GLY A 97 -32.30 13.12 -15.82
C GLY A 97 -33.16 13.03 -14.54
N TYR A 98 -32.54 13.10 -13.36
CA TYR A 98 -33.28 13.14 -12.10
C TYR A 98 -33.80 14.55 -11.80
N GLY A 99 -34.93 14.61 -11.11
CA GLY A 99 -35.47 15.86 -10.57
C GLY A 99 -34.58 16.46 -9.47
N PRO A 100 -35.01 17.55 -8.81
CA PRO A 100 -34.23 18.17 -7.74
C PRO A 100 -34.01 17.17 -6.60
N ILE A 101 -32.73 16.89 -6.30
CA ILE A 101 -32.33 16.00 -5.22
C ILE A 101 -31.93 16.83 -4.01
N THR A 102 -32.48 16.48 -2.86
CA THR A 102 -32.18 17.12 -1.57
C THR A 102 -31.33 16.21 -0.71
N ILE A 103 -30.61 16.78 0.25
CA ILE A 103 -29.81 16.02 1.22
C ILE A 103 -30.41 16.17 2.61
N SER A 104 -30.58 15.06 3.33
CA SER A 104 -31.10 15.09 4.69
C SER A 104 -30.07 15.68 5.66
N ARG A 105 -30.53 16.26 6.77
CA ARG A 105 -29.65 16.83 7.80
C ARG A 105 -28.69 15.79 8.39
N GLU A 106 -29.14 14.54 8.50
CA GLU A 106 -28.32 13.43 9.00
C GLU A 106 -27.22 13.06 8.00
N ALA A 107 -27.52 13.08 6.70
CA ALA A 107 -26.55 12.87 5.64
C ALA A 107 -25.49 13.99 5.62
N GLU A 108 -25.91 15.26 5.75
CA GLU A 108 -24.98 16.39 5.87
C GLU A 108 -24.04 16.25 7.08
N HIS A 109 -24.58 15.85 8.24
CA HIS A 109 -23.77 15.61 9.43
C HIS A 109 -22.76 14.48 9.21
N LYS A 110 -23.20 13.38 8.59
CA LYS A 110 -22.32 12.24 8.26
C LYS A 110 -21.17 12.66 7.35
N LEU A 111 -21.42 13.44 6.31
CA LEU A 111 -20.39 13.98 5.42
C LEU A 111 -19.38 14.89 6.15
N LYS A 112 -19.86 15.75 7.06
CA LYS A 112 -18.99 16.63 7.85
C LYS A 112 -18.13 15.88 8.86
N SER A 113 -18.68 14.82 9.45
CA SER A 113 -17.99 14.03 10.49
C SER A 113 -16.95 13.05 9.95
N TYR A 114 -16.98 12.81 8.63
CA TYR A 114 -16.08 11.86 7.99
C TYR A 114 -14.69 12.47 7.76
N SER A 115 -13.64 11.66 7.92
CA SER A 115 -12.25 12.14 7.89
C SER A 115 -11.73 12.48 6.50
N TRP A 116 -12.42 12.05 5.43
CA TRP A 116 -12.01 12.23 4.03
C TRP A 116 -10.53 11.88 3.78
N PRO A 117 -10.15 10.59 3.90
CA PRO A 117 -8.79 10.15 3.61
C PRO A 117 -8.43 10.36 2.12
N GLY A 118 -9.41 10.27 1.23
CA GLY A 118 -9.31 10.70 -0.16
C GLY A 118 -9.54 12.20 -0.34
N ASN A 119 -9.04 12.73 -1.46
CA ASN A 119 -9.27 14.13 -1.82
C ASN A 119 -10.70 14.31 -2.38
N ILE A 120 -11.02 15.46 -2.96
CA ILE A 120 -12.32 15.82 -3.56
C ILE A 120 -12.92 14.70 -4.46
N ARG A 121 -12.09 13.91 -5.15
CA ARG A 121 -12.53 12.75 -5.96
C ARG A 121 -13.27 11.67 -5.16
N GLU A 122 -12.91 11.48 -3.89
CA GLU A 122 -13.64 10.55 -3.02
C GLU A 122 -15.06 11.06 -2.75
N LEU A 123 -15.18 12.35 -2.40
CA LEU A 123 -16.49 12.99 -2.22
C LEU A 123 -17.32 12.88 -3.50
N GLU A 124 -16.74 13.21 -4.65
CA GLU A 124 -17.40 13.09 -5.95
C GLU A 124 -17.94 11.68 -6.20
N ASN A 125 -17.12 10.65 -5.97
CA ASN A 125 -17.50 9.24 -6.16
C ASN A 125 -18.61 8.81 -5.20
N VAL A 126 -18.53 9.22 -3.92
CA VAL A 126 -19.57 8.94 -2.92
C VAL A 126 -20.89 9.54 -3.39
N ILE A 127 -20.91 10.82 -3.77
CA ILE A 127 -22.13 11.49 -4.22
C ILE A 127 -22.66 10.86 -5.50
N HIS A 128 -21.81 10.62 -6.50
CA HIS A 128 -22.22 9.98 -7.75
C HIS A 128 -22.86 8.60 -7.50
N HIS A 129 -22.23 7.75 -6.68
CA HIS A 129 -22.77 6.44 -6.32
C HIS A 129 -24.09 6.55 -5.54
N THR A 130 -24.16 7.48 -4.58
CA THR A 130 -25.38 7.73 -3.81
C THR A 130 -26.53 8.13 -4.71
N LEU A 131 -26.32 8.96 -5.73
CA LEU A 131 -27.36 9.34 -6.68
C LEU A 131 -27.88 8.17 -7.53
N LEU A 132 -27.06 7.15 -7.78
CA LEU A 132 -27.49 5.95 -8.52
C LEU A 132 -28.41 5.03 -7.69
N ILE A 133 -28.36 5.13 -6.36
CA ILE A 133 -29.11 4.25 -5.44
C ILE A 133 -30.25 4.98 -4.73
N CYS A 134 -30.10 6.29 -4.53
CA CYS A 134 -31.07 7.17 -3.90
C CYS A 134 -32.45 6.98 -4.52
N ARG A 135 -33.44 6.74 -3.67
CA ARG A 135 -34.84 6.63 -4.05
C ARG A 135 -35.56 7.90 -3.58
N ASN A 136 -36.54 8.36 -4.35
CA ASN A 136 -37.44 9.46 -3.96
C ASN A 136 -36.80 10.87 -3.86
N GLY A 137 -35.61 11.09 -4.43
CA GLY A 137 -35.03 12.44 -4.54
C GLY A 137 -34.52 13.03 -3.22
N VAL A 138 -34.31 12.20 -2.20
CA VAL A 138 -33.73 12.61 -0.91
C VAL A 138 -32.56 11.68 -0.59
N ILE A 139 -31.38 12.25 -0.39
CA ILE A 139 -30.19 11.51 0.06
C ILE A 139 -30.26 11.37 1.57
N GLU A 140 -30.43 10.14 2.03
CA GLU A 140 -30.43 9.81 3.45
C GLU A 140 -29.05 9.36 3.94
N ARG A 141 -28.92 9.24 5.27
CA ARG A 141 -27.66 8.85 5.91
C ARG A 141 -27.15 7.50 5.40
N ASP A 142 -28.06 6.56 5.14
CA ASP A 142 -27.72 5.18 4.78
C ASP A 142 -27.35 5.02 3.30
N ASP A 143 -27.76 5.96 2.45
CA ASP A 143 -27.37 6.00 1.04
C ASP A 143 -25.90 6.40 0.86
N LEU A 144 -25.33 7.11 1.83
CA LEU A 144 -23.93 7.53 1.85
C LEU A 144 -23.03 6.36 2.24
N ARG A 145 -22.51 5.66 1.23
CA ARG A 145 -21.48 4.63 1.40
C ARG A 145 -20.09 5.26 1.49
N LEU A 146 -19.75 5.72 2.69
CA LEU A 146 -18.41 6.21 3.00
C LEU A 146 -17.50 4.99 3.22
N SER A 147 -16.48 4.85 2.37
CA SER A 147 -15.55 3.73 2.46
C SER A 147 -14.68 3.93 3.69
N ASN A 148 -14.88 3.16 4.76
CA ASN A 148 -13.90 3.10 5.87
C ASN A 148 -12.60 2.39 5.47
N MET A 149 -12.35 2.22 4.17
CA MET A 149 -11.12 1.67 3.65
C MET A 149 -10.03 2.72 3.87
N ARG A 150 -9.46 2.72 5.08
CA ARG A 150 -8.13 3.22 5.34
C ARG A 150 -7.21 2.37 4.46
N ILE A 151 -7.06 2.74 3.20
CA ILE A 151 -5.80 2.48 2.53
C ILE A 151 -4.85 3.36 3.33
N GLU A 152 -4.19 2.77 4.33
CA GLU A 152 -3.11 3.40 5.06
C GLU A 152 -2.06 3.78 4.02
N ARG A 153 -2.21 4.97 3.43
CA ARG A 153 -1.08 5.68 2.86
C ARG A 153 -0.19 5.90 4.07
N GLN A 154 0.84 5.07 4.17
CA GLN A 154 1.96 5.31 5.06
C GLN A 154 2.51 6.69 4.67
N ASP A 155 1.99 7.74 5.31
CA ASP A 155 2.62 9.04 5.30
C ASP A 155 3.96 8.85 6.03
N ASP A 156 4.98 8.77 5.21
CA ASP A 156 6.34 8.32 5.50
C ASP A 156 7.13 9.39 6.27
N SER A 157 6.54 10.00 7.32
CA SER A 157 7.12 11.22 7.91
C SER A 157 6.91 11.44 9.42
N GLN A 158 6.40 10.50 10.22
CA GLN A 158 6.40 10.77 11.69
C GLN A 158 6.38 9.63 12.72
N HIS A 159 6.42 8.33 12.41
CA HIS A 159 6.43 7.28 13.46
C HIS A 159 7.48 6.20 13.23
N ASN A 160 8.77 6.57 13.34
CA ASN A 160 9.88 5.62 13.22
C ASN A 160 10.45 5.14 14.56
N THR A 161 9.62 5.03 15.61
CA THR A 161 10.06 4.45 16.89
C THR A 161 9.09 3.47 17.55
N ASP A 162 7.81 3.43 17.19
CA ASP A 162 6.82 2.65 17.96
C ASP A 162 6.26 1.40 17.29
N ASN A 163 6.69 1.08 16.06
CA ASN A 163 6.35 -0.18 15.36
C ASN A 163 7.61 -1.01 15.04
N SER A 164 8.64 -0.91 15.88
CA SER A 164 9.69 -1.92 15.88
C SER A 164 9.07 -3.29 16.14
N ALA A 165 9.49 -4.32 15.41
CA ALA A 165 9.12 -5.71 15.69
C ALA A 165 9.40 -6.09 17.16
N GLU A 166 10.35 -5.41 17.78
CA GLU A 166 10.69 -5.49 19.21
C GLU A 166 9.55 -5.01 20.11
N ALA A 167 8.92 -3.87 19.81
CA ALA A 167 7.79 -3.35 20.59
C ALA A 167 6.54 -4.25 20.51
N LEU A 168 6.34 -4.92 19.36
CA LEU A 168 5.29 -5.93 19.22
C LEU A 168 5.59 -7.21 20.01
N LEU A 169 6.86 -7.64 20.03
CA LEU A 169 7.31 -8.75 20.86
C LEU A 169 7.16 -8.43 22.36
N GLU A 170 7.53 -7.23 22.79
CA GLU A 170 7.38 -6.80 24.19
C GLU A 170 5.92 -6.82 24.63
N ARG A 171 5.00 -6.30 23.81
CA ARG A 171 3.56 -6.37 24.08
C ARG A 171 3.04 -7.81 24.13
N ALA A 172 3.55 -8.69 23.27
CA ALA A 172 3.18 -10.11 23.28
C ALA A 172 3.70 -10.82 24.55
N PHE A 173 4.92 -10.51 24.99
CA PHE A 173 5.47 -11.03 26.24
C PHE A 173 4.72 -10.52 27.47
N GLN A 174 4.35 -9.24 27.49
CA GLN A 174 3.58 -8.64 28.57
C GLN A 174 2.25 -9.39 28.81
N LYS A 175 1.52 -9.70 27.74
CA LYS A 175 0.30 -10.53 27.82
C LYS A 175 0.57 -11.95 28.32
N LEU A 176 1.65 -12.58 27.86
CA LEU A 176 2.03 -13.93 28.29
C LEU A 176 2.43 -13.99 29.78
N PHE A 177 3.01 -12.90 30.32
CA PHE A 177 3.34 -12.79 31.74
C PHE A 177 2.11 -12.63 32.62
N GLU A 178 1.08 -11.95 32.14
CA GLU A 178 -0.18 -11.73 32.85
C GLU A 178 -1.05 -13.00 32.91
N GLU A 179 -0.96 -13.87 31.90
CA GLU A 179 -1.86 -15.01 31.74
C GLU A 179 -1.41 -16.32 32.45
N GLN A 180 -0.12 -16.56 32.77
CA GLN A 180 0.31 -17.89 33.27
C GLN A 180 1.51 -17.95 34.24
N ALA A 181 1.42 -18.88 35.21
CA ALA A 181 2.50 -19.32 36.10
C ALA A 181 3.12 -20.67 35.64
N GLY A 182 4.41 -20.64 35.26
CA GLY A 182 5.28 -21.82 35.12
C GLY A 182 5.59 -22.29 33.68
N ALA A 183 6.88 -22.57 33.42
CA ALA A 183 7.44 -23.08 32.16
C ALA A 183 7.27 -22.17 30.90
N LEU A 184 7.17 -20.86 31.10
CA LEU A 184 7.02 -19.89 30.01
C LEU A 184 8.19 -19.93 29.01
N HIS A 185 9.41 -20.10 29.51
CA HIS A 185 10.61 -20.18 28.68
C HIS A 185 10.51 -21.31 27.64
N GLU A 186 10.11 -22.53 28.06
CA GLU A 186 9.98 -23.68 27.16
C GLU A 186 8.89 -23.46 26.11
N LYS A 187 7.75 -22.84 26.49
CA LYS A 187 6.66 -22.54 25.55
C LYS A 187 7.04 -21.49 24.50
N VAL A 188 7.76 -20.44 24.91
CA VAL A 188 8.23 -19.40 23.99
C VAL A 188 9.27 -19.98 23.03
N GLU A 189 10.22 -20.77 23.53
CA GLU A 189 11.19 -21.45 22.68
C GLU A 189 10.51 -22.41 21.68
N ASP A 190 9.52 -23.18 22.12
CA ASP A 190 8.78 -24.10 21.25
C ASP A 190 7.98 -23.36 20.17
N ALA A 191 7.31 -22.26 20.54
CA ALA A 191 6.56 -21.43 19.61
C ALA A 191 7.47 -20.77 18.57
N LEU A 192 8.62 -20.23 19.01
CA LEU A 192 9.64 -19.65 18.14
C LEU A 192 10.17 -20.70 17.16
N LEU A 193 10.50 -21.89 17.65
CA LEU A 193 11.06 -22.96 16.84
C LEU A 193 10.06 -23.49 15.80
N ARG A 194 8.77 -23.62 16.16
CA ARG A 194 7.70 -23.98 15.20
C ARG A 194 7.50 -22.91 14.15
N ALA A 195 7.49 -21.63 14.54
CA ALA A 195 7.31 -20.52 13.61
C ALA A 195 8.47 -20.45 12.60
N ALA A 196 9.71 -20.55 13.07
CA ALA A 196 10.90 -20.57 12.22
C ALA A 196 10.93 -21.79 11.29
N TYR A 197 10.49 -22.96 11.76
CA TYR A 197 10.43 -24.18 10.96
C TYR A 197 9.41 -24.08 9.82
N ARG A 198 8.23 -23.50 10.09
CA ARG A 198 7.20 -23.24 9.06
C ARG A 198 7.65 -22.18 8.07
N PHE A 199 8.24 -21.07 8.54
CA PHE A 199 8.77 -20.01 7.69
C PHE A 199 9.87 -20.54 6.76
N SER A 200 10.70 -21.46 7.25
CA SER A 200 11.75 -22.12 6.48
C SER A 200 11.26 -23.30 5.63
N HIS A 201 9.95 -23.39 5.35
CA HIS A 201 9.33 -24.47 4.57
C HIS A 201 9.72 -25.88 5.04
N TYR A 202 9.76 -26.11 6.34
CA TYR A 202 10.10 -27.40 6.97
C TYR A 202 11.54 -27.87 6.71
N ASN A 203 12.46 -26.96 6.36
CA ASN A 203 13.88 -27.24 6.17
C ASN A 203 14.69 -27.01 7.45
N GLN A 204 15.24 -28.09 8.03
CA GLN A 204 15.99 -28.08 9.30
C GLN A 204 17.28 -27.24 9.24
N VAL A 205 17.98 -27.23 8.10
CA VAL A 205 19.25 -26.50 7.96
C VAL A 205 19.00 -25.00 7.86
N HIS A 206 17.99 -24.61 7.07
CA HIS A 206 17.59 -23.21 6.95
C HIS A 206 17.03 -22.66 8.28
N THR A 207 16.25 -23.47 9.00
CA THR A 207 15.72 -23.12 10.32
C THR A 207 16.84 -22.91 11.34
N ALA A 208 17.85 -23.78 11.34
CA ALA A 208 19.00 -23.68 12.23
C ALA A 208 19.81 -22.40 11.95
N ASN A 209 20.07 -22.11 10.66
CA ASN A 209 20.77 -20.89 10.25
C ASN A 209 19.96 -19.62 10.60
N LEU A 210 18.64 -19.64 10.41
CA LEU A 210 17.74 -18.53 10.72
C LEU A 210 17.70 -18.21 12.22
N LEU A 211 17.75 -19.23 13.08
CA LEU A 211 17.75 -19.09 14.53
C LEU A 211 19.15 -18.94 15.15
N GLY A 212 20.22 -19.03 14.35
CA GLY A 212 21.61 -19.04 14.85
C GLY A 212 21.96 -20.26 15.70
N LEU A 213 21.21 -21.37 15.57
CA LEU A 213 21.41 -22.60 16.32
C LEU A 213 22.14 -23.65 15.47
N SER A 214 22.79 -24.63 16.12
CA SER A 214 23.33 -25.77 15.38
C SER A 214 22.21 -26.68 14.85
N ARG A 215 22.46 -27.33 13.71
CA ARG A 215 21.52 -28.31 13.11
C ARG A 215 21.11 -29.40 14.09
N ASN A 216 22.05 -29.90 14.90
CA ASN A 216 21.81 -30.98 15.86
C ASN A 216 20.91 -30.53 17.01
N VAL A 217 21.07 -29.31 17.51
CA VAL A 217 20.20 -28.72 18.53
C VAL A 217 18.78 -28.50 17.99
N THR A 218 18.68 -27.91 16.79
CA THR A 218 17.40 -27.66 16.10
C THR A 218 16.64 -28.96 15.86
N ARG A 219 17.32 -29.99 15.35
CA ARG A 219 16.74 -31.32 15.12
C ARG A 219 16.26 -31.97 16.42
N THR A 220 17.07 -31.92 17.48
CA THR A 220 16.74 -32.54 18.78
C THR A 220 15.52 -31.88 19.41
N ARG A 221 15.45 -30.54 19.35
CA ARG A 221 14.29 -29.77 19.83
C ARG A 221 13.04 -30.02 18.98
N LEU A 222 13.13 -30.05 17.65
CA LEU A 222 12.00 -30.37 16.77
C LEU A 222 11.46 -31.80 16.98
N ILE A 223 12.31 -32.77 17.32
CA ILE A 223 11.87 -34.13 17.71
C ILE A 223 11.13 -34.10 19.05
N LYS A 224 11.65 -33.36 20.05
CA LYS A 224 11.03 -33.22 21.38
C LYS A 224 9.63 -32.59 21.30
N ILE A 225 9.44 -31.64 20.39
CA ILE A 225 8.18 -30.92 20.15
C ILE A 225 7.19 -31.75 19.29
N GLY A 226 7.67 -32.84 18.67
CA GLY A 226 6.86 -33.75 17.86
C GLY A 226 6.70 -33.37 16.39
N GLU A 227 7.41 -32.34 15.92
CA GLU A 227 7.37 -31.88 14.51
C GLU A 227 8.25 -32.76 13.58
N LEU A 228 9.09 -33.64 14.14
CA LEU A 228 9.91 -34.59 13.41
C LEU A 228 9.80 -36.01 14.00
N ALA A 229 9.39 -36.98 13.17
CA ALA A 229 9.39 -38.40 13.54
C ALA A 229 10.78 -39.03 13.34
N VAL A 230 11.29 -39.72 14.36
CA VAL A 230 12.53 -40.50 14.25
C VAL A 230 12.24 -41.82 13.55
N ASN A 231 12.70 -41.96 12.30
CA ASN A 231 12.56 -43.21 11.56
C ASN A 231 13.55 -44.25 12.16
N LYS A 232 13.07 -45.13 13.04
CA LYS A 232 13.83 -46.30 13.49
C LYS A 232 13.96 -47.27 12.30
N ARG A 233 15.18 -47.42 11.76
CA ARG A 233 15.49 -48.45 10.75
C ARG A 233 15.02 -49.83 11.26
N ARG A 234 14.15 -50.50 10.49
CA ARG A 234 13.87 -51.94 10.66
C ARG A 234 15.13 -52.72 10.27
N PRO A 235 15.58 -53.73 11.05
CA PRO A 235 16.63 -54.65 10.61
C PRO A 235 16.11 -55.45 9.41
N GLY A 236 16.96 -55.62 8.40
CA GLY A 236 16.57 -56.06 7.06
C GLY A 236 16.10 -57.50 7.00
N GLU A 237 14.97 -57.71 6.32
CA GLU A 237 14.57 -59.01 5.79
C GLU A 237 14.90 -59.08 4.29
N ASN A 238 15.57 -60.17 3.98
CA ASN A 238 16.14 -60.57 2.71
C ASN A 238 15.01 -61.12 1.82
N VAL A 239 14.76 -60.54 0.64
CA VAL A 239 13.91 -61.19 -0.37
C VAL A 239 14.54 -61.01 -1.75
N GLN A 240 15.13 -62.12 -2.21
CA GLN A 240 15.40 -62.42 -3.61
C GLN A 240 14.07 -62.46 -4.36
N GLY A 241 14.00 -61.84 -5.54
CA GLY A 241 12.80 -61.85 -6.37
C GLY A 241 12.99 -61.09 -7.68
N GLU A 242 13.46 -61.83 -8.67
CA GLU A 242 13.14 -61.73 -10.11
C GLU A 242 12.79 -60.35 -10.70
N ARG A 243 13.69 -59.84 -11.55
CA ARG A 243 13.32 -58.95 -12.66
C ARG A 243 13.58 -59.66 -13.98
N MET A 244 12.50 -60.19 -14.54
CA MET A 244 12.37 -60.47 -15.97
C MET A 244 12.44 -59.13 -16.71
N LEU A 245 13.45 -58.95 -17.57
CA LEU A 245 13.51 -57.86 -18.54
C LEU A 245 13.30 -58.45 -19.93
N HIS A 246 12.19 -58.06 -20.55
CA HIS A 246 11.90 -58.26 -21.97
C HIS A 246 12.87 -57.40 -22.80
N LEU A 247 13.53 -58.00 -23.79
CA LEU A 247 14.24 -57.35 -24.89
C LEU A 247 13.89 -58.12 -26.18
N SER A 248 13.34 -57.39 -27.17
CA SER A 248 13.21 -57.61 -28.63
C SER A 248 13.12 -59.05 -29.16
N ILE A 249 12.14 -59.43 -30.01
CA ILE A 249 11.59 -58.80 -31.23
C ILE A 249 10.05 -58.79 -31.18
#